data_AF-A0A1I1FNV9-F1
#
_entry.id   AF-A0A1I1FNV9-F1
#
_cell.length_a   1.000
_cell.length_b   1.000
_cell.length_c   1.000
_cell.angle_alpha   90.00
_cell.angle_beta   90.00
_cell.angle_gamma   90.00
#
_symmetry.space_group_name_H-M   'P 1'
#
loop_
_entity.id
_entity.type
_entity.pdbx_description
1 polymer ?
#
loop_
_entity_poly.entity_id
_entity_poly.type
_entity_poly.pdbx_seq_one_letter_code
_entity_poly.pdbx_strand_id
1 'polypeptide(L)'
;MSFAAIDSNKALADFSQKNNPVEISGPGVDVYSTYPDGLGSVIEVSVAGVSYTANAMENKGSASGTLYNLGTGEAIDNGASGRICLIQRGNISFHDKVKACEDSGGIGAIIYNNASGAFGGTLGDTNATTIPGVTVSDSDGATMLANLDSSTSINIGAGNYGKKSGTSMASPHVAGVAALVWSHHPSCTNVEIRNVLNSTAQDLGAAGRDVKFGYGLVQTKDAIDSITANGCDGNGTGPVEPPVGNNVLENGVAATGLEAITGSDVVYTMEVPAGATKISFSMSGGSGDADMYVKFGSAPTDSSYDCRPFENGNTESCTVTQTAGTYHVRIKAYSGFSGVSLTGSYTADSGNGGIVQPVNETINDVSVSRRSWTRYTFDLAEGYADLNVAISGGTGDADLYVTQGRQSTSSSYDCRPFENGNSESCAFTTPTAGKWYIDIYGYSAASGMTLKLEATPK
;
A
#
# COMPACT_ATOMS: atom_id res chain seq x y z
N MET A 1 4.92 6.33 -5.92
CA MET A 1 3.71 6.09 -5.11
C MET A 1 3.84 4.73 -4.45
N SER A 2 3.49 4.61 -3.17
CA SER A 2 3.39 3.31 -2.48
C SER A 2 1.93 2.85 -2.48
N PHE A 3 1.69 1.55 -2.66
CA PHE A 3 0.35 1.01 -2.95
C PHE A 3 -0.14 0.06 -1.88
N ALA A 4 -1.40 0.22 -1.47
CA ALA A 4 -2.14 -0.77 -0.70
C ALA A 4 -3.02 -1.65 -1.58
N ALA A 5 -3.21 -2.89 -1.16
CA ALA A 5 -4.10 -3.85 -1.81
C ALA A 5 -5.42 -3.94 -1.06
N ILE A 6 -6.53 -3.82 -1.79
CA ILE A 6 -7.88 -4.04 -1.28
C ILE A 6 -8.59 -5.16 -2.06
N ASP A 7 -9.60 -5.75 -1.43
CA ASP A 7 -10.51 -6.70 -2.07
C ASP A 7 -11.71 -6.02 -2.76
N SER A 8 -12.61 -6.82 -3.32
CA SER A 8 -13.82 -6.34 -3.99
C SER A 8 -14.82 -5.63 -3.05
N ASN A 9 -14.73 -5.88 -1.75
CA ASN A 9 -15.52 -5.21 -0.72
C ASN A 9 -14.84 -3.94 -0.19
N LYS A 10 -13.73 -3.53 -0.82
CA LYS A 10 -12.87 -2.41 -0.40
C LYS A 10 -12.23 -2.63 0.96
N ALA A 11 -12.21 -3.86 1.46
CA ALA A 11 -11.49 -4.19 2.69
C ALA A 11 -9.99 -4.30 2.41
N LEU A 12 -9.18 -3.88 3.37
CA LEU A 12 -7.73 -3.98 3.28
C LEU A 12 -7.30 -5.45 3.27
N ALA A 13 -6.45 -5.83 2.33
CA ALA A 13 -5.86 -7.16 2.33
C ALA A 13 -4.93 -7.35 3.54
N ASP A 14 -5.03 -8.50 4.22
CA ASP A 14 -4.21 -8.78 5.42
C ASP A 14 -2.71 -8.75 5.17
N PHE A 15 -2.27 -9.11 3.95
CA PHE A 15 -0.88 -9.06 3.53
C PHE A 15 -0.40 -7.66 3.11
N SER A 16 -1.31 -6.68 2.98
CA SER A 16 -0.94 -5.32 2.60
C SER A 16 -0.19 -4.65 3.75
N GLN A 17 1.03 -4.18 3.48
CA GLN A 17 1.85 -3.49 4.49
C GLN A 17 1.19 -2.19 4.92
N LYS A 18 1.29 -1.88 6.22
CA LYS A 18 0.66 -0.71 6.86
C LYS A 18 1.77 0.21 7.36
N ASN A 19 2.10 1.25 6.59
CA ASN A 19 3.22 2.12 6.94
C ASN A 19 3.00 3.54 6.42
N ASN A 20 3.75 4.48 6.97
CA ASN A 20 3.63 5.88 6.58
C ASN A 20 3.87 6.15 5.09
N PRO A 21 4.68 5.37 4.34
CA PRO A 21 4.77 5.52 2.90
C PRO A 21 3.51 5.20 2.08
N VAL A 22 2.57 4.36 2.55
CA VAL A 22 1.35 3.96 1.79
C VAL A 22 0.60 5.20 1.31
N GLU A 23 0.36 5.31 0.00
CA GLU A 23 -0.15 6.54 -0.59
C GLU A 23 -1.51 6.36 -1.23
N ILE A 24 -1.78 5.24 -1.90
CA ILE A 24 -3.06 5.02 -2.58
C ILE A 24 -3.38 3.53 -2.67
N SER A 25 -4.65 3.18 -2.75
CA SER A 25 -5.14 1.81 -2.84
C SER A 25 -5.63 1.44 -4.23
N GLY A 26 -5.47 0.17 -4.59
CA GLY A 26 -6.04 -0.42 -5.79
C GLY A 26 -6.43 -1.88 -5.59
N PRO A 27 -7.20 -2.48 -6.54
CA PRO A 27 -7.59 -3.89 -6.46
C PRO A 27 -6.37 -4.81 -6.41
N GLY A 28 -6.26 -5.59 -5.34
CA GLY A 28 -5.08 -6.43 -5.11
C GLY A 28 -5.37 -7.82 -4.53
N VAL A 29 -6.63 -8.20 -4.35
CA VAL A 29 -7.03 -9.55 -3.92
C VAL A 29 -7.82 -10.22 -5.04
N ASP A 30 -7.48 -11.47 -5.35
CA ASP A 30 -8.14 -12.31 -6.35
C ASP A 30 -8.25 -11.65 -7.74
N VAL A 31 -7.23 -10.85 -8.09
CA VAL A 31 -7.16 -10.14 -9.37
C VAL A 31 -6.93 -11.14 -10.50
N TYR A 32 -7.93 -11.28 -11.36
CA TYR A 32 -7.86 -12.11 -12.55
C TYR A 32 -7.10 -11.39 -13.67
N SER A 33 -6.01 -11.99 -14.15
CA SER A 33 -5.20 -11.42 -15.22
C SER A 33 -4.53 -12.51 -16.06
N THR A 34 -3.84 -12.09 -17.11
CA THR A 34 -3.11 -12.99 -18.02
C THR A 34 -1.94 -13.68 -17.30
N TYR A 35 -1.66 -14.90 -17.74
CA TYR A 35 -0.53 -15.71 -17.32
C TYR A 35 0.26 -16.15 -18.55
N PRO A 36 1.55 -16.53 -18.39
CA PRO A 36 2.25 -17.24 -19.45
C PRO A 36 1.45 -18.48 -19.88
N ASP A 37 1.52 -18.80 -21.17
CA ASP A 37 0.70 -19.83 -21.82
C ASP A 37 0.71 -21.14 -21.01
N GLY A 38 -0.48 -21.62 -20.64
CA GLY A 38 -0.69 -22.84 -19.86
C GLY A 38 -0.28 -22.79 -18.38
N LEU A 39 0.29 -21.70 -17.87
CA LEU A 39 0.70 -21.55 -16.46
C LEU A 39 -0.38 -20.93 -15.56
N GLY A 40 -1.45 -20.41 -16.15
CA GLY A 40 -2.63 -19.94 -15.43
C GLY A 40 -3.56 -21.09 -15.03
N SER A 41 -4.75 -20.73 -14.57
CA SER A 41 -5.82 -21.67 -14.25
C SER A 41 -7.14 -21.16 -14.81
N VAL A 42 -7.79 -21.98 -15.65
CA VAL A 42 -9.21 -21.79 -15.98
C VAL A 42 -10.00 -22.34 -14.80
N ILE A 43 -10.81 -21.48 -14.18
CA ILE A 43 -11.70 -21.84 -13.08
C ILE A 43 -13.11 -21.53 -13.53
N GLU A 44 -13.87 -22.55 -13.89
CA GLU A 44 -15.27 -22.41 -14.26
C GLU A 44 -16.11 -23.20 -13.26
N VAL A 45 -17.02 -22.50 -12.60
CA VAL A 45 -18.03 -23.10 -11.74
C VAL A 45 -19.38 -22.65 -12.27
N SER A 46 -20.26 -23.60 -12.56
CA SER A 46 -21.64 -23.32 -12.94
C SER A 46 -22.61 -24.14 -12.13
N VAL A 47 -23.70 -23.52 -11.67
CA VAL A 47 -24.84 -24.17 -11.03
C VAL A 47 -26.10 -23.70 -11.75
N ALA A 48 -26.93 -24.65 -12.19
CA ALA A 48 -28.15 -24.38 -12.96
C ALA A 48 -27.93 -23.51 -14.23
N GLY A 49 -26.75 -23.61 -14.85
CA GLY A 49 -26.38 -22.82 -16.03
C GLY A 49 -25.95 -21.38 -15.73
N VAL A 50 -25.91 -20.98 -14.45
CA VAL A 50 -25.35 -19.69 -14.01
C VAL A 50 -23.89 -19.90 -13.64
N SER A 51 -22.99 -19.03 -14.13
CA SER A 51 -21.57 -19.07 -13.79
C SER A 51 -21.28 -18.27 -12.52
N TYR A 52 -20.37 -18.79 -11.70
CA TYR A 52 -19.99 -18.19 -10.42
C TYR A 52 -18.50 -17.89 -10.38
N THR A 53 -18.16 -16.81 -9.68
CA THR A 53 -16.76 -16.49 -9.40
C THR A 53 -16.25 -17.41 -8.30
N ALA A 54 -15.19 -18.15 -8.57
CA ALA A 54 -14.60 -19.09 -7.61
C ALA A 54 -13.08 -18.97 -7.56
N ASN A 55 -12.48 -19.47 -6.48
CA ASN A 55 -11.04 -19.66 -6.37
C ASN A 55 -10.76 -21.16 -6.30
N ALA A 56 -9.77 -21.63 -7.07
CA ALA A 56 -9.42 -23.04 -7.09
C ALA A 56 -8.53 -23.40 -5.90
N MET A 57 -8.73 -24.60 -5.38
CA MET A 57 -7.76 -25.29 -4.54
C MET A 57 -6.78 -26.07 -5.42
N GLU A 58 -5.85 -26.80 -4.80
CA GLU A 58 -4.71 -27.44 -5.45
C GLU A 58 -5.12 -28.55 -6.45
N ASN A 59 -6.21 -29.26 -6.16
CA ASN A 59 -6.67 -30.36 -7.01
C ASN A 59 -7.28 -29.83 -8.31
N LYS A 60 -6.58 -30.07 -9.41
CA LYS A 60 -7.07 -29.80 -10.76
C LYS A 60 -8.00 -30.91 -11.25
N GLY A 61 -8.86 -30.59 -12.21
CA GLY A 61 -9.75 -31.55 -12.82
C GLY A 61 -11.11 -30.94 -13.18
N SER A 62 -11.94 -31.76 -13.81
CA SER A 62 -13.31 -31.40 -14.16
C SER A 62 -14.29 -32.41 -13.58
N ALA A 63 -15.37 -31.94 -12.99
CA ALA A 63 -16.44 -32.77 -12.48
C ALA A 63 -17.80 -32.14 -12.80
N SER A 64 -18.76 -32.97 -13.20
CA SER A 64 -20.13 -32.54 -13.47
C SER A 64 -21.10 -33.52 -12.83
N GLY A 65 -22.07 -32.99 -12.08
CA GLY A 65 -23.07 -33.76 -11.34
C GLY A 65 -24.17 -32.85 -10.82
N THR A 66 -25.05 -33.36 -9.98
CA THR A 66 -26.03 -32.50 -9.29
C THR A 66 -25.42 -31.89 -8.03
N LEU A 67 -25.90 -30.71 -7.62
CA LEU A 67 -25.46 -30.06 -6.39
C LEU A 67 -26.05 -30.75 -5.15
N TYR A 68 -25.22 -31.03 -4.15
CA TYR A 68 -25.65 -31.68 -2.91
C TYR A 68 -25.12 -30.91 -1.69
N ASN A 69 -25.97 -30.63 -0.71
CA ASN A 69 -25.57 -29.94 0.50
C ASN A 69 -24.98 -30.92 1.52
N LEU A 70 -23.66 -30.86 1.74
CA LEU A 70 -22.94 -31.67 2.74
C LEU A 70 -22.78 -30.93 4.08
N GLY A 71 -23.50 -29.81 4.28
CA GLY A 71 -23.47 -29.04 5.51
C GLY A 71 -22.07 -28.50 5.81
N THR A 72 -21.55 -28.77 7.00
CA THR A 72 -20.21 -28.33 7.42
C THR A 72 -19.08 -29.27 6.98
N GLY A 73 -19.40 -30.42 6.36
CA GLY A 73 -18.41 -31.42 5.96
C GLY A 73 -17.76 -32.16 7.13
N GLU A 74 -18.34 -32.10 8.33
CA GLU A 74 -17.82 -32.76 9.55
C GLU A 74 -18.23 -34.24 9.64
N ALA A 75 -19.04 -34.73 8.70
CA ALA A 75 -19.49 -36.11 8.61
C ALA A 75 -19.56 -36.58 7.15
N ILE A 76 -19.45 -37.90 6.96
CA ILE A 76 -19.68 -38.56 5.67
C ILE A 76 -21.19 -38.74 5.48
N ASP A 77 -21.68 -38.46 4.27
CA ASP A 77 -23.07 -38.70 3.87
C ASP A 77 -23.14 -39.30 2.46
N ASN A 78 -23.50 -40.58 2.37
CA ASN A 78 -23.59 -41.31 1.10
C ASN A 78 -24.58 -40.68 0.08
N GLY A 79 -25.44 -39.74 0.49
CA GLY A 79 -26.24 -38.93 -0.42
C GLY A 79 -25.43 -38.10 -1.42
N ALA A 80 -24.15 -37.81 -1.12
CA ALA A 80 -23.25 -37.10 -2.01
C ALA A 80 -22.66 -37.97 -3.14
N SER A 81 -22.89 -39.29 -3.13
CA SER A 81 -22.29 -40.20 -4.12
C SER A 81 -22.61 -39.80 -5.56
N GLY A 82 -21.57 -39.51 -6.36
CA GLY A 82 -21.68 -39.07 -7.75
C GLY A 82 -22.11 -37.61 -7.93
N ARG A 83 -22.12 -36.81 -6.86
CA ARG A 83 -22.61 -35.43 -6.83
C ARG A 83 -21.51 -34.43 -6.49
N ILE A 84 -21.79 -33.14 -6.71
CA ILE A 84 -20.91 -32.04 -6.31
C ILE A 84 -21.34 -31.55 -4.92
N CYS A 85 -20.45 -31.64 -3.93
CA CYS A 85 -20.74 -31.22 -2.57
C CYS A 85 -20.64 -29.71 -2.43
N LEU A 86 -21.68 -29.07 -1.92
CA LEU A 86 -21.66 -27.72 -1.37
C LEU A 86 -21.44 -27.81 0.13
N ILE A 87 -20.40 -27.13 0.62
CA ILE A 87 -19.93 -27.24 2.01
C ILE A 87 -19.75 -25.84 2.58
N GLN A 88 -20.26 -25.58 3.78
CA GLN A 88 -20.00 -24.32 4.47
C GLN A 88 -18.58 -24.33 5.08
N ARG A 89 -17.86 -23.22 4.95
CA ARG A 89 -16.65 -22.97 5.74
C ARG A 89 -16.97 -23.03 7.24
N GLY A 90 -16.06 -23.58 8.04
CA GLY A 90 -16.30 -23.80 9.47
C GLY A 90 -15.08 -24.31 10.21
N ASN A 91 -15.31 -25.16 11.22
CA ASN A 91 -14.31 -25.50 12.25
C ASN A 91 -13.17 -26.41 11.75
N ILE A 92 -13.46 -27.31 10.83
CA ILE A 92 -12.48 -28.25 10.28
C ILE A 92 -11.76 -27.68 9.06
N SER A 93 -10.60 -28.27 8.73
CA SER A 93 -9.77 -27.81 7.62
C SER A 93 -10.46 -27.97 6.26
N PHE A 94 -10.02 -27.21 5.25
CA PHE A 94 -10.52 -27.38 3.88
C PHE A 94 -10.22 -28.77 3.32
N HIS A 95 -9.05 -29.33 3.67
CA HIS A 95 -8.73 -30.71 3.37
C HIS A 95 -9.80 -31.67 3.91
N ASP A 96 -10.13 -31.58 5.20
CA ASP A 96 -11.05 -32.54 5.82
C ASP A 96 -12.46 -32.43 5.23
N LYS A 97 -12.87 -31.22 4.84
CA LYS A 97 -14.14 -30.98 4.12
C LYS A 97 -14.15 -31.66 2.75
N VAL A 98 -13.10 -31.46 1.95
CA VAL A 98 -12.97 -32.07 0.62
C VAL A 98 -12.86 -33.59 0.75
N LYS A 99 -12.12 -34.09 1.75
CA LYS A 99 -11.99 -35.51 2.05
C LYS A 99 -13.32 -36.13 2.48
N ALA A 100 -14.11 -35.45 3.31
CA ALA A 100 -15.45 -35.92 3.68
C ALA A 100 -16.38 -36.01 2.47
N CYS A 101 -16.31 -35.05 1.54
CA CYS A 101 -17.05 -35.13 0.28
C CYS A 101 -16.61 -36.34 -0.57
N GLU A 102 -15.31 -36.53 -0.74
CA GLU A 102 -14.74 -37.65 -1.49
C GLU A 102 -15.10 -39.01 -0.87
N ASP A 103 -14.98 -39.14 0.46
CA ASP A 103 -15.36 -40.35 1.22
C ASP A 103 -16.87 -40.62 1.19
N SER A 104 -17.67 -39.59 0.96
CA SER A 104 -19.11 -39.69 0.70
C SER A 104 -19.44 -40.12 -0.73
N GLY A 105 -18.42 -40.35 -1.56
CA GLY A 105 -18.53 -40.66 -2.99
C GLY A 105 -18.75 -39.44 -3.87
N GLY A 106 -18.67 -38.22 -3.32
CA GLY A 106 -18.76 -36.98 -4.07
C GLY A 106 -17.60 -36.84 -5.06
N ILE A 107 -17.87 -36.16 -6.18
CA ILE A 107 -16.94 -36.06 -7.32
C ILE A 107 -16.34 -34.65 -7.48
N GLY A 108 -16.72 -33.70 -6.65
CA GLY A 108 -16.20 -32.33 -6.62
C GLY A 108 -16.74 -31.56 -5.42
N ALA A 109 -16.00 -30.56 -4.96
CA ALA A 109 -16.35 -29.81 -3.74
C ALA A 109 -16.34 -28.29 -3.97
N ILE A 110 -17.40 -27.63 -3.52
CA ILE A 110 -17.56 -26.17 -3.49
C ILE A 110 -17.69 -25.75 -2.03
N ILE A 111 -16.73 -24.97 -1.52
CA ILE A 111 -16.77 -24.45 -0.15
C ILE A 111 -17.16 -22.98 -0.16
N TYR A 112 -18.30 -22.63 0.44
CA TYR A 112 -18.74 -21.24 0.53
C TYR A 112 -18.40 -20.60 1.88
N ASN A 113 -18.14 -19.29 1.86
CA ASN A 113 -17.68 -18.57 3.04
C ASN A 113 -18.78 -18.50 4.10
N ASN A 114 -18.37 -18.51 5.38
CA ASN A 114 -19.25 -18.28 6.53
C ASN A 114 -19.12 -16.85 7.09
N ALA A 115 -18.33 -16.01 6.41
CA ALA A 115 -18.17 -14.58 6.64
C ALA A 115 -18.40 -13.85 5.31
N SER A 116 -18.67 -12.55 5.37
CA SER A 116 -18.92 -11.77 4.16
C SER A 116 -17.70 -11.75 3.22
N GLY A 117 -17.93 -12.00 1.94
CA GLY A 117 -16.94 -11.91 0.87
C GLY A 117 -16.42 -13.26 0.37
N ALA A 118 -15.64 -13.19 -0.71
CA ALA A 118 -14.90 -14.33 -1.24
C ALA A 118 -13.70 -14.68 -0.34
N PHE A 119 -13.16 -15.88 -0.51
CA PHE A 119 -11.94 -16.31 0.17
C PHE A 119 -11.15 -17.30 -0.69
N GLY A 120 -9.85 -17.42 -0.43
CA GLY A 120 -9.01 -18.51 -0.94
C GLY A 120 -8.74 -19.54 0.16
N GLY A 121 -8.54 -20.79 -0.24
CA GLY A 121 -8.19 -21.88 0.67
C GLY A 121 -7.23 -22.86 0.03
N THR A 122 -6.39 -23.49 0.85
CA THR A 122 -5.44 -24.54 0.45
C THR A 122 -5.80 -25.87 1.14
N LEU A 123 -5.53 -26.97 0.45
CA LEU A 123 -5.62 -28.35 0.97
C LEU A 123 -4.35 -28.73 1.76
N GLY A 124 -3.23 -28.07 1.48
CA GLY A 124 -1.96 -28.28 2.17
C GLY A 124 -1.13 -29.45 1.61
N ASP A 125 0.19 -29.35 1.73
CA ASP A 125 1.17 -30.14 0.94
C ASP A 125 1.25 -31.65 1.27
N THR A 126 0.64 -32.13 2.35
CA THR A 126 0.71 -33.54 2.80
C THR A 126 -0.54 -34.37 2.55
N ASN A 127 -1.55 -33.79 1.88
CA ASN A 127 -2.93 -34.21 2.01
C ASN A 127 -3.56 -34.52 0.64
N ALA A 128 -3.58 -35.80 0.26
CA ALA A 128 -4.07 -36.28 -1.03
C ALA A 128 -5.59 -36.54 -1.03
N THR A 129 -6.37 -35.54 -1.44
CA THR A 129 -7.70 -35.76 -2.03
C THR A 129 -7.56 -35.74 -3.56
N THR A 130 -8.51 -36.31 -4.32
CA THR A 130 -8.41 -36.37 -5.79
C THR A 130 -9.47 -35.56 -6.53
N ILE A 131 -10.54 -35.17 -5.85
CA ILE A 131 -11.63 -34.41 -6.46
C ILE A 131 -11.30 -32.92 -6.61
N PRO A 132 -11.76 -32.24 -7.68
CA PRO A 132 -11.57 -30.81 -7.83
C PRO A 132 -12.32 -30.03 -6.74
N GLY A 133 -11.63 -29.06 -6.14
CA GLY A 133 -12.12 -28.24 -5.03
C GLY A 133 -12.05 -26.75 -5.35
N VAL A 134 -13.11 -26.02 -5.06
CA VAL A 134 -13.19 -24.56 -5.22
C VAL A 134 -13.80 -23.88 -4.01
N THR A 135 -13.49 -22.60 -3.82
CA THR A 135 -14.12 -21.74 -2.83
C THR A 135 -14.94 -20.64 -3.51
N VAL A 136 -16.05 -20.25 -2.88
CA VAL A 136 -16.96 -19.17 -3.35
C VAL A 136 -17.34 -18.23 -2.20
N SER A 137 -17.91 -17.08 -2.54
CA SER A 137 -18.39 -16.10 -1.54
C SER A 137 -19.56 -16.66 -0.72
N ASP A 138 -19.87 -15.99 0.40
CA ASP A 138 -21.07 -16.26 1.19
C ASP A 138 -22.36 -16.05 0.39
N SER A 139 -22.45 -14.97 -0.40
CA SER A 139 -23.63 -14.68 -1.23
C SER A 139 -23.84 -15.68 -2.37
N ASP A 140 -22.74 -16.13 -3.00
CA ASP A 140 -22.81 -17.17 -4.03
C ASP A 140 -23.24 -18.49 -3.41
N GLY A 141 -22.66 -18.86 -2.26
CA GLY A 141 -23.05 -20.04 -1.50
C GLY A 141 -24.53 -20.05 -1.12
N ALA A 142 -25.05 -18.92 -0.65
CA ALA A 142 -26.49 -18.76 -0.35
C ALA A 142 -27.36 -18.95 -1.59
N THR A 143 -26.92 -18.46 -2.75
CA THR A 143 -27.61 -18.66 -4.03
C THR A 143 -27.57 -20.13 -4.47
N MET A 144 -26.43 -20.79 -4.30
CA MET A 144 -26.26 -22.22 -4.60
C MET A 144 -27.12 -23.11 -3.69
N LEU A 145 -27.28 -22.77 -2.41
CA LEU A 145 -28.19 -23.45 -1.49
C LEU A 145 -29.66 -23.41 -1.94
N ALA A 146 -30.07 -22.37 -2.69
CA ALA A 146 -31.40 -22.31 -3.28
C ALA A 146 -31.56 -23.15 -4.56
N ASN A 147 -30.47 -23.71 -5.08
CA ASN A 147 -30.40 -24.46 -6.34
C ASN A 147 -29.86 -25.89 -6.15
N LEU A 148 -30.10 -26.50 -4.99
CA LEU A 148 -29.77 -27.91 -4.75
C LEU A 148 -30.39 -28.83 -5.81
N ASP A 149 -29.75 -29.98 -6.03
CA ASP A 149 -30.09 -30.97 -7.05
C ASP A 149 -30.00 -30.47 -8.51
N SER A 150 -29.63 -29.20 -8.75
CA SER A 150 -29.42 -28.67 -10.09
C SER A 150 -28.10 -29.15 -10.71
N SER A 151 -28.07 -29.20 -12.05
CA SER A 151 -26.84 -29.48 -12.80
C SER A 151 -25.72 -28.51 -12.42
N THR A 152 -24.59 -29.05 -12.03
CA THR A 152 -23.42 -28.32 -11.53
C THR A 152 -22.16 -28.85 -12.20
N SER A 153 -21.27 -27.95 -12.58
CA SER A 153 -19.95 -28.30 -13.11
C SER A 153 -18.84 -27.49 -12.45
N ILE A 154 -17.73 -28.14 -12.18
CA ILE A 154 -16.45 -27.54 -11.79
C ILE A 154 -15.44 -27.90 -12.87
N ASN A 155 -14.68 -26.92 -13.35
CA ASN A 155 -13.54 -27.12 -14.23
C ASN A 155 -12.36 -26.30 -13.71
N ILE A 156 -11.30 -27.00 -13.31
CA ILE A 156 -10.02 -26.42 -12.89
C ILE A 156 -8.96 -26.95 -13.87
N GLY A 157 -8.72 -26.18 -14.93
CA GLY A 157 -7.83 -26.54 -16.02
C GLY A 157 -6.60 -25.64 -16.13
N ALA A 158 -5.64 -26.03 -16.97
CA ALA A 158 -4.59 -25.11 -17.39
C ALA A 158 -5.22 -23.98 -18.23
N GLY A 159 -4.76 -22.75 -18.02
CA GLY A 159 -5.30 -21.57 -18.70
C GLY A 159 -4.24 -20.52 -18.97
N ASN A 160 -4.63 -19.52 -19.75
CA ASN A 160 -3.79 -18.35 -20.06
C ASN A 160 -4.13 -17.15 -19.19
N TYR A 161 -4.98 -17.38 -18.19
CA TYR A 161 -5.43 -16.42 -17.21
C TYR A 161 -5.46 -17.11 -15.84
N GLY A 162 -5.41 -16.34 -14.78
CA GLY A 162 -5.50 -16.83 -13.41
C GLY A 162 -5.63 -15.69 -12.43
N LYS A 163 -6.01 -16.00 -11.19
CA LYS A 163 -6.11 -15.02 -10.11
C LYS A 163 -4.82 -14.94 -9.32
N LYS A 164 -4.43 -13.72 -8.93
CA LYS A 164 -3.37 -13.48 -7.94
C LYS A 164 -3.81 -12.43 -6.92
N SER A 165 -3.20 -12.54 -5.75
CA SER A 165 -3.33 -11.56 -4.69
C SER A 165 -1.95 -10.98 -4.36
N GLY A 166 -1.88 -9.67 -4.15
CA GLY A 166 -0.65 -8.95 -3.82
C GLY A 166 -0.80 -7.45 -4.05
N THR A 167 -0.01 -6.64 -3.33
CA THR A 167 0.19 -5.22 -3.69
C THR A 167 0.80 -5.07 -5.08
N SER A 168 1.51 -6.10 -5.56
CA SER A 168 1.94 -6.24 -6.96
C SER A 168 0.78 -6.30 -7.96
N MET A 169 -0.43 -6.66 -7.55
CA MET A 169 -1.64 -6.63 -8.40
C MET A 169 -2.37 -5.28 -8.29
N ALA A 170 -2.29 -4.61 -7.14
CA ALA A 170 -2.80 -3.24 -6.98
C ALA A 170 -1.98 -2.22 -7.78
N SER A 171 -0.66 -2.36 -7.79
CA SER A 171 0.26 -1.46 -8.50
C SER A 171 -0.06 -1.26 -9.99
N PRO A 172 -0.25 -2.31 -10.83
CA PRO A 172 -0.58 -2.13 -12.24
C PRO A 172 -1.97 -1.54 -12.46
N HIS A 173 -2.93 -1.72 -11.55
CA HIS A 173 -4.21 -1.00 -11.62
C HIS A 173 -3.99 0.50 -11.46
N VAL A 174 -3.32 0.92 -10.39
CA VAL A 174 -3.05 2.36 -10.14
C VAL A 174 -2.19 2.96 -11.27
N ALA A 175 -1.17 2.24 -11.74
CA ALA A 175 -0.35 2.69 -12.86
C ALA A 175 -1.15 2.81 -14.17
N GLY A 176 -2.07 1.86 -14.44
CA GLY A 176 -2.97 1.92 -15.58
C GLY A 176 -3.95 3.10 -15.49
N VAL A 177 -4.49 3.37 -14.30
CA VAL A 177 -5.31 4.56 -14.06
C VAL A 177 -4.50 5.83 -14.28
N ALA A 178 -3.29 5.94 -13.71
CA ALA A 178 -2.43 7.09 -13.91
C ALA A 178 -2.12 7.34 -15.40
N ALA A 179 -1.78 6.28 -16.15
CA ALA A 179 -1.53 6.38 -17.59
C ALA A 179 -2.79 6.80 -18.36
N LEU A 180 -3.98 6.29 -18.00
CA LEU A 180 -5.23 6.66 -18.64
C LEU A 180 -5.60 8.13 -18.38
N VAL A 181 -5.54 8.58 -17.11
CA VAL A 181 -5.76 9.99 -16.74
C VAL A 181 -4.78 10.90 -17.49
N TRP A 182 -3.51 10.52 -17.51
CA TRP A 182 -2.45 11.30 -18.16
C TRP A 182 -2.58 11.32 -19.70
N SER A 183 -3.10 10.25 -20.31
CA SER A 183 -3.38 10.23 -21.75
C SER A 183 -4.49 11.20 -22.17
N HIS A 184 -5.44 11.47 -21.27
CA HIS A 184 -6.48 12.48 -21.49
C HIS A 184 -5.96 13.91 -21.27
N HIS A 185 -4.94 14.07 -20.42
CA HIS A 185 -4.37 15.36 -20.05
C HIS A 185 -2.83 15.36 -20.21
N PRO A 186 -2.31 15.20 -21.44
CA PRO A 186 -0.88 14.96 -21.69
C PRO A 186 0.02 16.16 -21.40
N SER A 187 -0.56 17.36 -21.20
CA SER A 187 0.15 18.57 -20.79
C SER A 187 0.46 18.60 -19.30
N CYS A 188 -0.23 17.80 -18.47
CA CYS A 188 0.05 17.72 -17.05
C CYS A 188 1.40 17.02 -16.80
N THR A 189 2.06 17.38 -15.72
CA THR A 189 3.28 16.75 -15.22
C THR A 189 2.96 15.48 -14.44
N ASN A 190 3.97 14.64 -14.22
CA ASN A 190 3.85 13.47 -13.36
C ASN A 190 3.42 13.80 -11.92
N VAL A 191 3.85 14.97 -11.41
CA VAL A 191 3.52 15.43 -10.06
C VAL A 191 2.05 15.83 -9.97
N GLU A 192 1.55 16.58 -10.96
CA GLU A 192 0.14 16.98 -11.05
C GLU A 192 -0.79 15.77 -11.17
N ILE A 193 -0.43 14.79 -12.01
CA ILE A 193 -1.19 13.54 -12.12
C ILE A 193 -1.19 12.79 -10.78
N ARG A 194 -0.03 12.64 -10.13
CA ARG A 194 0.05 12.00 -8.80
C ARG A 194 -0.83 12.71 -7.77
N ASN A 195 -0.80 14.05 -7.75
CA ASN A 195 -1.59 14.85 -6.83
C ASN A 195 -3.08 14.69 -7.06
N VAL A 196 -3.54 14.74 -8.32
CA VAL A 196 -4.97 14.58 -8.61
C VAL A 196 -5.47 13.19 -8.23
N LEU A 197 -4.68 12.14 -8.50
CA LEU A 197 -5.04 10.78 -8.12
C LEU A 197 -5.21 10.64 -6.60
N ASN A 198 -4.39 11.35 -5.83
CA ASN A 198 -4.48 11.38 -4.37
C ASN A 198 -5.71 12.16 -3.90
N SER A 199 -5.95 13.38 -4.43
CA SER A 199 -7.06 14.22 -3.99
C SER A 199 -8.44 13.72 -4.41
N THR A 200 -8.52 12.92 -5.48
CA THR A 200 -9.78 12.36 -5.97
C THR A 200 -9.95 10.88 -5.60
N ALA A 201 -9.05 10.31 -4.81
CA ALA A 201 -9.21 8.95 -4.33
C ALA A 201 -10.47 8.85 -3.48
N GLN A 202 -11.19 7.73 -3.61
CA GLN A 202 -12.28 7.43 -2.70
C GLN A 202 -11.67 7.06 -1.35
N ASP A 203 -11.84 7.92 -0.35
CA ASP A 203 -11.35 7.70 1.00
C ASP A 203 -11.89 6.38 1.59
N LEU A 204 -11.00 5.62 2.22
CA LEU A 204 -11.28 4.33 2.84
C LEU A 204 -10.58 4.27 4.19
N GLY A 205 -11.27 3.78 5.21
CA GLY A 205 -10.70 3.67 6.55
C GLY A 205 -10.96 4.90 7.39
N ALA A 206 -9.90 5.45 7.98
CA ALA A 206 -10.01 6.69 8.77
C ALA A 206 -10.15 7.89 7.82
N ALA A 207 -10.86 8.93 8.24
CA ALA A 207 -11.03 10.11 7.40
C ALA A 207 -9.68 10.74 7.05
N GLY A 208 -9.46 10.96 5.76
CA GLY A 208 -8.20 11.49 5.22
C GLY A 208 -7.12 10.41 5.10
N ARG A 209 -5.92 10.84 4.70
CA ARG A 209 -4.82 9.90 4.45
C ARG A 209 -4.48 9.06 5.68
N ASP A 210 -4.48 7.74 5.53
CA ASP A 210 -4.05 6.82 6.59
C ASP A 210 -2.98 5.82 6.14
N VAL A 211 -2.32 5.16 7.11
CA VAL A 211 -1.20 4.23 6.85
C VAL A 211 -1.64 2.88 6.26
N LYS A 212 -2.95 2.63 6.16
CA LYS A 212 -3.53 1.38 5.67
C LYS A 212 -3.95 1.51 4.21
N PHE A 213 -4.68 2.56 3.88
CA PHE A 213 -5.30 2.78 2.57
C PHE A 213 -4.66 3.93 1.79
N GLY A 214 -3.80 4.73 2.43
CA GLY A 214 -3.29 5.97 1.84
C GLY A 214 -4.44 6.98 1.74
N TYR A 215 -4.59 7.65 0.60
CA TYR A 215 -5.77 8.49 0.30
C TYR A 215 -7.01 7.67 -0.10
N GLY A 216 -6.90 6.34 -0.16
CA GLY A 216 -8.02 5.45 -0.50
C GLY A 216 -7.95 4.90 -1.92
N LEU A 217 -9.08 4.42 -2.44
CA LEU A 217 -9.17 3.73 -3.73
C LEU A 217 -9.09 4.71 -4.89
N VAL A 218 -8.11 4.53 -5.77
CA VAL A 218 -7.91 5.34 -6.98
C VAL A 218 -9.19 5.42 -7.85
N GLN A 219 -9.57 6.64 -8.28
CA GLN A 219 -10.75 6.90 -9.12
C GLN A 219 -10.36 7.55 -10.45
N THR A 220 -10.44 6.80 -11.55
CA THR A 220 -10.10 7.30 -12.89
C THR A 220 -10.99 8.47 -13.32
N LYS A 221 -12.31 8.32 -13.15
CA LYS A 221 -13.28 9.30 -13.62
C LYS A 221 -13.13 10.61 -12.86
N ASP A 222 -13.10 10.54 -11.53
CA ASP A 222 -13.00 11.73 -10.68
C ASP A 222 -11.69 12.48 -10.93
N ALA A 223 -10.59 11.76 -11.18
CA ALA A 223 -9.31 12.35 -11.57
C ALA A 223 -9.38 13.12 -12.91
N ILE A 224 -9.98 12.53 -13.94
CA ILE A 224 -10.15 13.17 -15.25
C ILE A 224 -11.08 14.39 -15.14
N ASP A 225 -12.19 14.26 -14.43
CA ASP A 225 -13.17 15.33 -14.24
C ASP A 225 -12.55 16.50 -13.47
N SER A 226 -11.75 16.21 -12.43
CA SER A 226 -11.04 17.23 -11.65
C SER A 226 -10.05 18.03 -12.50
N ILE A 227 -9.19 17.37 -13.30
CA ILE A 227 -8.28 18.11 -14.20
C ILE A 227 -9.07 18.88 -15.27
N THR A 228 -10.17 18.33 -15.77
CA THR A 228 -10.98 19.01 -16.79
C THR A 228 -11.61 20.28 -16.25
N ALA A 229 -12.10 20.26 -15.02
CA ALA A 229 -12.71 21.41 -14.36
C ALA A 229 -11.66 22.44 -13.90
N ASN A 230 -10.55 21.94 -13.36
CA ASN A 230 -9.62 22.75 -12.57
C ASN A 230 -8.24 22.89 -13.23
N GLY A 231 -7.99 22.36 -14.42
CA GLY A 231 -6.65 22.35 -15.02
C GLY A 231 -5.67 21.43 -14.26
N CYS A 232 -4.46 21.30 -14.80
CA CYS A 232 -3.42 20.43 -14.25
C CYS A 232 -2.91 20.89 -12.87
N ASP A 233 -2.98 22.19 -12.60
CA ASP A 233 -2.51 22.84 -11.37
C ASP A 233 -3.63 23.17 -10.38
N GLY A 234 -4.89 22.88 -10.73
CA GLY A 234 -6.06 23.19 -9.91
C GLY A 234 -6.63 24.61 -10.09
N ASN A 235 -6.13 25.42 -11.03
CA ASN A 235 -6.53 26.83 -11.26
C ASN A 235 -7.60 27.08 -12.35
N GLY A 236 -8.40 26.08 -12.74
CA GLY A 236 -9.46 26.20 -13.75
C GLY A 236 -10.66 27.02 -13.27
N THR A 237 -11.21 27.86 -14.16
CA THR A 237 -12.22 28.91 -13.89
C THR A 237 -13.66 28.39 -13.69
N GLY A 238 -13.85 27.27 -12.99
CA GLY A 238 -15.16 26.79 -12.52
C GLY A 238 -15.34 27.07 -11.02
N PRO A 239 -16.58 27.01 -10.47
CA PRO A 239 -16.76 27.10 -9.03
C PRO A 239 -16.13 25.85 -8.38
N VAL A 240 -14.97 26.02 -7.77
CA VAL A 240 -14.21 24.96 -7.09
C VAL A 240 -14.77 24.80 -5.67
N GLU A 241 -15.22 23.59 -5.36
CA GLU A 241 -15.44 23.12 -3.99
C GLU A 241 -14.08 22.79 -3.35
N PRO A 242 -13.83 23.15 -2.08
CA PRO A 242 -12.49 23.18 -1.50
C PRO A 242 -11.85 21.78 -1.38
N PRO A 243 -10.54 21.66 -1.61
CA PRO A 243 -9.83 20.40 -1.54
C PRO A 243 -9.65 19.95 -0.08
N VAL A 244 -10.27 18.82 0.28
CA VAL A 244 -9.94 18.07 1.50
C VAL A 244 -8.73 17.19 1.16
N GLY A 245 -7.58 17.43 1.80
CA GLY A 245 -6.51 16.42 1.83
C GLY A 245 -5.10 16.90 1.51
N ASN A 246 -4.58 17.87 2.27
CA ASN A 246 -3.27 17.75 2.92
C ASN A 246 -3.02 18.98 3.79
N ASN A 247 -3.42 18.88 5.06
CA ASN A 247 -3.16 19.95 6.00
C ASN A 247 -1.75 19.81 6.60
N VAL A 248 -0.71 19.76 5.75
CA VAL A 248 0.70 19.73 6.14
C VAL A 248 1.42 20.89 5.46
N LEU A 249 2.10 21.72 6.25
CA LEU A 249 2.88 22.86 5.77
C LEU A 249 4.33 22.44 5.51
N GLU A 250 4.89 22.96 4.43
CA GLU A 250 6.32 22.91 4.13
C GLU A 250 7.00 24.22 4.56
N ASN A 251 8.27 24.15 4.96
CA ASN A 251 9.01 25.31 5.46
C ASN A 251 9.07 26.44 4.42
N GLY A 252 8.46 27.58 4.74
CA GLY A 252 8.45 28.78 3.90
C GLY A 252 7.45 28.75 2.74
N VAL A 253 6.67 27.67 2.59
CA VAL A 253 5.68 27.53 1.51
C VAL A 253 4.29 27.89 2.04
N ALA A 254 3.57 28.73 1.30
CA ALA A 254 2.22 29.14 1.65
C ALA A 254 1.19 28.09 1.20
N ALA A 255 0.36 27.62 2.13
CA ALA A 255 -0.91 26.97 1.82
C ALA A 255 -1.93 28.07 1.49
N THR A 256 -2.32 28.19 0.23
CA THR A 256 -3.19 29.26 -0.27
C THR A 256 -4.62 28.78 -0.48
N GLY A 257 -5.55 29.71 -0.72
CA GLY A 257 -6.95 29.38 -1.05
C GLY A 257 -7.76 28.80 0.11
N LEU A 258 -7.34 29.05 1.35
CA LEU A 258 -8.04 28.51 2.52
C LEU A 258 -9.39 29.17 2.70
N GLU A 259 -10.38 28.35 3.04
CA GLU A 259 -11.73 28.80 3.34
C GLU A 259 -12.40 27.94 4.42
N ALA A 260 -13.27 28.57 5.19
CA ALA A 260 -14.14 27.90 6.16
C ALA A 260 -15.37 28.76 6.47
N ILE A 261 -16.49 28.10 6.80
CA ILE A 261 -17.72 28.78 7.26
C ILE A 261 -17.65 29.11 8.75
N THR A 262 -18.42 30.11 9.19
CA THR A 262 -18.48 30.54 10.60
C THR A 262 -18.66 29.35 11.57
N GLY A 263 -17.77 29.25 12.56
CA GLY A 263 -17.79 28.20 13.58
C GLY A 263 -17.05 26.91 13.20
N SER A 264 -16.51 26.81 11.98
CA SER A 264 -15.67 25.70 11.53
C SER A 264 -14.18 26.02 11.63
N ASP A 265 -13.37 24.95 11.60
CA ASP A 265 -11.92 25.03 11.70
C ASP A 265 -11.22 24.30 10.54
N VAL A 266 -10.03 24.79 10.17
CA VAL A 266 -9.05 24.09 9.33
C VAL A 266 -7.79 23.86 10.16
N VAL A 267 -7.24 22.65 10.17
CA VAL A 267 -6.08 22.32 11.03
C VAL A 267 -4.92 21.79 10.21
N TYR A 268 -3.83 22.55 10.17
CA TYR A 268 -2.54 22.20 9.57
C TYR A 268 -1.54 21.65 10.56
N THR A 269 -0.53 20.94 10.05
CA THR A 269 0.63 20.45 10.79
C THR A 269 1.94 20.88 10.12
N MET A 270 3.01 21.05 10.87
CA MET A 270 4.36 21.31 10.34
C MET A 270 5.40 20.59 11.19
N GLU A 271 6.25 19.78 10.56
CA GLU A 271 7.41 19.17 11.22
C GLU A 271 8.56 20.18 11.29
N VAL A 272 9.07 20.41 12.51
CA VAL A 272 10.23 21.27 12.75
C VAL A 272 11.42 20.42 13.21
N PRO A 273 12.57 20.45 12.50
CA PRO A 273 13.73 19.66 12.87
C PRO A 273 14.41 20.19 14.14
N ALA A 274 15.18 19.34 14.80
CA ALA A 274 16.01 19.74 15.94
C ALA A 274 17.04 20.80 15.53
N GLY A 275 17.25 21.79 16.39
CA GLY A 275 18.17 22.91 16.13
C GLY A 275 17.57 24.04 15.27
N ALA A 276 16.36 23.89 14.73
CA ALA A 276 15.70 24.97 14.02
C ALA A 276 15.45 26.18 14.94
N THR A 277 15.69 27.37 14.39
CA THR A 277 15.50 28.65 15.05
C THR A 277 14.43 29.47 14.32
N LYS A 278 13.90 30.54 14.94
CA LYS A 278 12.92 31.46 14.32
C LYS A 278 11.70 30.77 13.71
N ILE A 279 11.08 29.85 14.45
CA ILE A 279 9.84 29.17 14.02
C ILE A 279 8.70 30.18 14.06
N SER A 280 8.03 30.40 12.93
CA SER A 280 6.91 31.32 12.79
C SER A 280 5.82 30.77 11.90
N PHE A 281 4.59 31.20 12.16
CA PHE A 281 3.41 30.94 11.36
C PHE A 281 2.72 32.25 11.06
N SER A 282 2.32 32.47 9.81
CA SER A 282 1.69 33.71 9.38
C SER A 282 0.51 33.45 8.46
N MET A 283 -0.58 34.17 8.68
CA MET A 283 -1.72 34.25 7.79
C MET A 283 -1.77 35.59 7.07
N SER A 284 -2.22 35.59 5.83
CA SER A 284 -2.45 36.82 5.06
C SER A 284 -3.48 36.61 3.94
N GLY A 285 -3.97 37.72 3.38
CA GLY A 285 -4.90 37.72 2.25
C GLY A 285 -6.34 37.31 2.61
N GLY A 286 -7.13 37.05 1.57
CA GLY A 286 -8.52 36.62 1.70
C GLY A 286 -9.52 37.68 2.18
N SER A 287 -10.72 37.22 2.48
CA SER A 287 -11.83 37.98 3.10
C SER A 287 -12.37 37.22 4.31
N GLY A 288 -13.21 37.84 5.15
CA GLY A 288 -13.73 37.22 6.37
C GLY A 288 -12.90 37.49 7.62
N ASP A 289 -13.04 36.63 8.64
CA ASP A 289 -12.35 36.74 9.93
C ASP A 289 -11.85 35.37 10.40
N ALA A 290 -10.59 35.08 10.08
CA ALA A 290 -9.88 33.87 10.42
C ALA A 290 -8.95 34.09 11.61
N ASP A 291 -9.16 33.34 12.70
CA ASP A 291 -8.30 33.35 13.90
C ASP A 291 -7.32 32.15 13.88
N MET A 292 -6.03 32.39 14.09
CA MET A 292 -4.99 31.35 14.19
C MET A 292 -4.67 30.96 15.64
N TYR A 293 -4.56 29.66 15.85
CA TYR A 293 -4.06 29.04 17.08
C TYR A 293 -2.93 28.09 16.72
N VAL A 294 -1.79 28.18 17.42
CA VAL A 294 -0.65 27.31 17.21
C VAL A 294 -0.32 26.56 18.50
N LYS A 295 0.00 25.26 18.38
CA LYS A 295 0.40 24.42 19.52
C LYS A 295 1.39 23.32 19.11
N PHE A 296 2.39 23.08 19.94
CA PHE A 296 3.35 22.00 19.79
C PHE A 296 2.78 20.66 20.30
N GLY A 297 3.02 19.58 19.56
CA GLY A 297 2.73 18.19 19.92
C GLY A 297 1.26 17.78 19.95
N SER A 298 0.31 18.71 19.82
CA SER A 298 -1.12 18.41 19.79
C SER A 298 -1.93 19.53 19.14
N ALA A 299 -3.15 19.23 18.69
CA ALA A 299 -4.06 20.22 18.12
C ALA A 299 -4.46 21.30 19.16
N PRO A 300 -4.44 22.60 18.81
CA PRO A 300 -4.90 23.67 19.69
C PRO A 300 -6.43 23.64 19.92
N THR A 301 -6.87 24.19 21.05
CA THR A 301 -8.28 24.45 21.36
C THR A 301 -8.49 25.92 21.70
N ASP A 302 -9.74 26.35 21.90
CA ASP A 302 -10.07 27.74 22.28
C ASP A 302 -9.44 28.17 23.63
N SER A 303 -9.06 27.22 24.49
CA SER A 303 -8.47 27.48 25.82
C SER A 303 -7.07 26.88 26.01
N SER A 304 -6.53 26.17 25.03
CA SER A 304 -5.21 25.54 25.07
C SER A 304 -4.48 25.75 23.75
N TYR A 305 -3.54 26.68 23.76
CA TYR A 305 -2.70 27.07 22.64
C TYR A 305 -1.37 27.57 23.19
N ASP A 306 -0.32 27.46 22.39
CA ASP A 306 0.98 28.03 22.73
C ASP A 306 1.10 29.47 22.22
N CYS A 307 0.31 29.81 21.20
CA CYS A 307 0.27 31.14 20.63
C CYS A 307 -1.05 31.38 19.86
N ARG A 308 -1.61 32.58 20.05
CA ARG A 308 -2.81 33.10 19.39
C ARG A 308 -2.65 34.62 19.21
N PRO A 309 -2.61 35.14 17.98
CA PRO A 309 -2.61 36.57 17.73
C PRO A 309 -3.98 37.16 18.14
N PHE A 310 -4.03 38.35 18.74
CA PHE A 310 -5.28 39.02 19.12
C PHE A 310 -5.57 40.19 18.17
N GLU A 311 -5.42 39.95 16.87
CA GLU A 311 -5.58 40.98 15.84
C GLU A 311 -6.93 40.80 15.13
N ASN A 312 -7.49 41.89 14.61
CA ASN A 312 -8.74 41.83 13.84
C ASN A 312 -8.42 41.57 12.36
N GLY A 313 -9.05 40.55 11.76
CA GLY A 313 -8.94 40.20 10.35
C GLY A 313 -7.81 39.20 10.04
N ASN A 314 -7.72 38.76 8.78
CA ASN A 314 -6.95 37.57 8.37
C ASN A 314 -5.41 37.71 8.41
N THR A 315 -4.87 38.88 8.76
CA THR A 315 -3.41 39.09 8.78
C THR A 315 -2.89 38.89 10.20
N GLU A 316 -2.40 37.68 10.46
CA GLU A 316 -1.98 37.26 11.78
C GLU A 316 -0.59 36.64 11.74
N SER A 317 0.20 36.80 12.81
CA SER A 317 1.52 36.17 12.90
C SER A 317 1.80 35.65 14.30
N CYS A 318 2.39 34.47 14.36
CA CYS A 318 2.68 33.76 15.58
C CYS A 318 4.13 33.25 15.55
N THR A 319 4.90 33.54 16.59
CA THR A 319 6.25 32.99 16.79
C THR A 319 6.24 32.12 18.03
N VAL A 320 6.80 30.92 17.96
CA VAL A 320 6.76 29.91 19.03
C VAL A 320 8.16 29.58 19.56
N THR A 321 8.24 29.04 20.78
CA THR A 321 9.52 28.60 21.37
C THR A 321 10.13 27.43 20.61
N GLN A 322 11.44 27.48 20.46
CA GLN A 322 12.25 26.56 19.66
C GLN A 322 12.22 25.13 20.23
N THR A 323 11.30 24.31 19.72
CA THR A 323 11.14 22.91 20.11
C THR A 323 11.05 22.06 18.86
N ALA A 324 11.85 20.99 18.79
CA ALA A 324 11.81 20.07 17.67
C ALA A 324 10.56 19.18 17.74
N GLY A 325 9.94 18.92 16.59
CA GLY A 325 8.77 18.05 16.46
C GLY A 325 7.59 18.73 15.78
N THR A 326 6.41 18.12 15.90
CA THR A 326 5.20 18.53 15.19
C THR A 326 4.55 19.75 15.83
N TYR A 327 4.31 20.79 15.04
CA TYR A 327 3.41 21.88 15.37
C TYR A 327 2.07 21.70 14.69
N HIS A 328 0.99 22.04 15.37
CA HIS A 328 -0.37 22.08 14.85
C HIS A 328 -0.85 23.53 14.78
N VAL A 329 -1.43 23.91 13.64
CA VAL A 329 -1.95 25.24 13.36
C VAL A 329 -3.44 25.13 13.04
N ARG A 330 -4.29 25.59 13.95
CA ARG A 330 -5.75 25.63 13.77
C ARG A 330 -6.15 27.02 13.33
N ILE A 331 -6.85 27.12 12.21
CA ILE A 331 -7.49 28.33 11.71
C ILE A 331 -8.99 28.20 11.95
N LYS A 332 -9.53 29.07 12.78
CA LYS A 332 -10.96 29.10 13.14
C LYS A 332 -11.65 30.23 12.41
N ALA A 333 -12.79 29.94 11.78
CA ALA A 333 -13.63 30.96 11.18
C ALA A 333 -14.52 31.64 12.25
N TYR A 334 -14.08 32.77 12.80
CA TYR A 334 -14.94 33.60 13.66
C TYR A 334 -16.09 34.21 12.85
N SER A 335 -15.79 34.62 11.62
CA SER A 335 -16.75 34.74 10.53
C SER A 335 -16.23 33.98 9.32
N GLY A 336 -17.12 33.48 8.45
CA GLY A 336 -16.70 32.71 7.28
C GLY A 336 -15.65 33.46 6.45
N PHE A 337 -14.56 32.77 6.11
CA PHE A 337 -13.43 33.33 5.37
C PHE A 337 -13.18 32.54 4.08
N SER A 338 -12.56 33.21 3.10
CA SER A 338 -12.12 32.57 1.86
C SER A 338 -10.91 33.29 1.27
N GLY A 339 -10.05 32.53 0.58
CA GLY A 339 -8.83 33.03 -0.06
C GLY A 339 -7.69 33.35 0.92
N VAL A 340 -7.74 32.86 2.16
CA VAL A 340 -6.67 33.07 3.15
C VAL A 340 -5.45 32.22 2.77
N SER A 341 -4.26 32.69 3.08
CA SER A 341 -3.00 31.96 2.89
C SER A 341 -2.27 31.80 4.23
N LEU A 342 -1.85 30.57 4.54
CA LEU A 342 -1.10 30.21 5.75
C LEU A 342 0.32 29.77 5.38
N THR A 343 1.33 30.38 5.98
CA THR A 343 2.73 29.98 5.82
C THR A 343 3.34 29.63 7.16
N GLY A 344 3.92 28.43 7.27
CA GLY A 344 4.81 28.08 8.37
C GLY A 344 6.26 28.22 7.93
N SER A 345 7.14 28.75 8.78
CA SER A 345 8.56 28.90 8.46
C SER A 345 9.46 28.71 9.67
N TYR A 346 10.70 28.29 9.43
CA TYR A 346 11.78 28.27 10.41
C TYR A 346 13.12 28.50 9.69
N THR A 347 14.09 29.05 10.42
CA THR A 347 15.49 29.05 10.01
C THR A 347 16.10 27.73 10.46
N ALA A 348 16.38 26.85 9.51
CA ALA A 348 17.20 25.66 9.80
C ALA A 348 18.54 26.11 10.39
N ASP A 349 19.11 25.33 11.32
CA ASP A 349 20.39 25.67 11.91
C ASP A 349 21.43 25.93 10.80
N SER A 350 22.05 27.11 10.84
CA SER A 350 23.03 27.59 9.84
C SER A 350 24.43 27.58 10.45
N GLY A 351 24.78 26.47 11.10
CA GLY A 351 26.13 26.15 11.51
C GLY A 351 26.96 25.67 10.31
N ASN A 352 28.02 26.41 9.98
CA ASN A 352 29.08 26.03 9.04
C ASN A 352 29.46 24.54 9.16
N GLY A 353 29.32 23.78 8.06
CA GLY A 353 29.85 22.42 7.91
C GLY A 353 29.12 21.39 8.76
N GLY A 354 27.93 20.99 8.31
CA GLY A 354 27.08 20.02 9.00
C GLY A 354 27.83 18.75 9.38
N ILE A 355 27.90 18.48 10.68
CA ILE A 355 28.29 17.17 11.19
C ILE A 355 27.09 16.26 10.90
N VAL A 356 27.08 15.62 9.73
CA VAL A 356 26.27 14.41 9.56
C VAL A 356 26.68 13.43 10.65
N GLN A 357 25.74 12.71 11.25
CA GLN A 357 26.07 11.73 12.29
C GLN A 357 26.55 10.44 11.63
N PRO A 358 27.48 9.68 12.25
CA PRO A 358 27.87 8.40 11.70
C PRO A 358 26.68 7.46 11.59
N VAL A 359 26.55 6.79 10.44
CA VAL A 359 25.56 5.73 10.22
C VAL A 359 26.15 4.42 10.70
N ASN A 360 25.37 3.63 11.45
CA ASN A 360 25.71 2.27 11.82
C ASN A 360 24.43 1.42 11.88
N GLU A 361 23.97 0.99 10.71
CA GLU A 361 22.80 0.13 10.58
C GLU A 361 23.21 -1.33 10.52
N THR A 362 22.44 -2.18 11.19
CA THR A 362 22.64 -3.63 11.20
C THR A 362 21.31 -4.32 11.01
N ILE A 363 21.25 -5.18 10.00
CA ILE A 363 20.10 -6.03 9.69
C ILE A 363 20.55 -7.47 9.92
N ASN A 364 19.92 -8.13 10.89
CA ASN A 364 20.19 -9.52 11.22
C ASN A 364 19.26 -10.46 10.45
N ASP A 365 19.60 -11.75 10.48
CA ASP A 365 18.80 -12.84 9.92
C ASP A 365 18.45 -12.67 8.44
N VAL A 366 19.35 -12.04 7.68
CA VAL A 366 19.21 -11.90 6.23
C VAL A 366 19.32 -13.27 5.57
N SER A 367 18.38 -13.55 4.67
CA SER A 367 18.33 -14.78 3.89
C SER A 367 18.04 -14.49 2.42
N VAL A 368 18.54 -15.38 1.56
CA VAL A 368 18.33 -15.33 0.13
C VAL A 368 18.28 -16.75 -0.44
N SER A 369 17.27 -17.03 -1.25
CA SER A 369 17.14 -18.31 -1.95
C SER A 369 18.19 -18.43 -3.06
N ARG A 370 18.56 -19.67 -3.39
CA ARG A 370 19.46 -19.95 -4.51
C ARG A 370 18.94 -19.31 -5.80
N ARG A 371 19.85 -18.67 -6.55
CA ARG A 371 19.60 -17.93 -7.80
C ARG A 371 18.54 -16.83 -7.68
N SER A 372 18.37 -16.28 -6.47
CA SER A 372 17.41 -15.22 -6.18
C SER A 372 18.12 -14.00 -5.60
N TRP A 373 17.40 -12.88 -5.54
CA TRP A 373 17.89 -11.62 -5.00
C TRP A 373 17.08 -11.22 -3.77
N THR A 374 17.77 -10.80 -2.71
CA THR A 374 17.21 -10.05 -1.59
C THR A 374 17.73 -8.62 -1.69
N ARG A 375 16.87 -7.61 -1.53
CA ARG A 375 17.18 -6.23 -1.95
C ARG A 375 16.83 -5.23 -0.87
N TYR A 376 17.74 -4.28 -0.66
CA TYR A 376 17.60 -3.19 0.29
C TYR A 376 17.95 -1.87 -0.40
N THR A 377 17.43 -0.77 0.16
CA THR A 377 17.80 0.57 -0.28
C THR A 377 18.07 1.45 0.93
N PHE A 378 19.05 2.34 0.80
CA PHE A 378 19.45 3.29 1.82
C PHE A 378 19.63 4.68 1.19
N ASP A 379 19.01 5.71 1.76
CA ASP A 379 19.15 7.08 1.26
C ASP A 379 20.25 7.81 2.07
N LEU A 380 21.40 8.08 1.44
CA LEU A 380 22.55 8.71 2.09
C LEU A 380 22.51 10.23 1.89
N ALA A 381 22.62 11.02 2.97
CA ALA A 381 22.74 12.48 2.90
C ALA A 381 24.13 12.93 2.39
N GLU A 382 24.28 14.19 1.98
CA GLU A 382 25.60 14.75 1.69
C GLU A 382 26.43 14.89 2.97
N GLY A 383 27.76 14.73 2.87
CA GLY A 383 28.68 15.04 3.98
C GLY A 383 29.44 13.85 4.58
N TYR A 384 29.38 12.65 3.98
CA TYR A 384 30.14 11.48 4.44
C TYR A 384 31.50 11.34 3.73
N ALA A 385 32.53 10.99 4.48
CA ALA A 385 33.86 10.64 3.99
C ALA A 385 33.89 9.24 3.39
N ASP A 386 33.12 8.31 3.95
CA ASP A 386 33.04 6.94 3.50
C ASP A 386 31.66 6.33 3.71
N LEU A 387 31.37 5.29 2.91
CA LEU A 387 30.27 4.36 3.07
C LEU A 387 30.84 2.94 2.94
N ASN A 388 30.65 2.12 3.97
CA ASN A 388 31.00 0.71 4.01
C ASN A 388 29.74 -0.14 4.16
N VAL A 389 29.55 -1.09 3.25
CA VAL A 389 28.45 -2.04 3.27
C VAL A 389 29.04 -3.43 3.32
N ALA A 390 28.67 -4.24 4.31
CA ALA A 390 29.22 -5.57 4.50
C ALA A 390 28.16 -6.61 4.87
N ILE A 391 28.30 -7.81 4.35
CA ILE A 391 27.59 -9.00 4.84
C ILE A 391 28.57 -9.91 5.59
N SER A 392 28.09 -10.58 6.64
CA SER A 392 28.88 -11.52 7.42
C SER A 392 28.02 -12.59 8.08
N GLY A 393 28.62 -13.71 8.49
CA GLY A 393 27.95 -14.76 9.25
C GLY A 393 26.99 -15.64 8.43
N GLY A 394 26.12 -16.36 9.11
CA GLY A 394 25.14 -17.25 8.49
C GLY A 394 25.75 -18.50 7.84
N THR A 395 24.93 -19.15 7.01
CA THR A 395 25.27 -20.34 6.22
C THR A 395 24.99 -20.09 4.74
N GLY A 396 25.53 -20.93 3.86
CA GLY A 396 25.36 -20.79 2.41
C GLY A 396 26.43 -19.91 1.76
N ASP A 397 26.08 -19.36 0.60
CA ASP A 397 26.96 -18.57 -0.27
C ASP A 397 26.14 -17.48 -0.97
N ALA A 398 26.32 -16.24 -0.53
CA ALA A 398 25.63 -15.07 -1.03
C ALA A 398 26.61 -13.97 -1.42
N ASP A 399 26.39 -13.42 -2.61
CA ASP A 399 27.17 -12.35 -3.21
C ASP A 399 26.53 -10.97 -2.93
N LEU A 400 27.34 -10.00 -2.54
CA LEU A 400 26.97 -8.61 -2.31
C LEU A 400 27.17 -7.77 -3.59
N TYR A 401 26.15 -7.00 -3.93
CA TYR A 401 26.16 -6.02 -5.00
C TYR A 401 25.68 -4.68 -4.46
N VAL A 402 26.44 -3.61 -4.73
CA VAL A 402 26.08 -2.25 -4.30
C VAL A 402 26.16 -1.29 -5.46
N THR A 403 25.16 -0.42 -5.59
CA THR A 403 25.06 0.62 -6.64
C THR A 403 24.45 1.90 -6.11
N GLN A 404 24.82 3.04 -6.70
CA GLN A 404 24.18 4.32 -6.46
C GLN A 404 23.17 4.65 -7.57
N GLY A 405 21.97 5.08 -7.18
CA GLY A 405 20.94 5.64 -8.06
C GLY A 405 20.24 4.66 -9.00
N ARG A 406 20.66 3.39 -9.02
CA ARG A 406 20.08 2.32 -9.86
C ARG A 406 20.16 0.98 -9.16
N GLN A 407 19.26 0.06 -9.52
CA GLN A 407 19.26 -1.32 -9.06
C GLN A 407 20.44 -2.12 -9.64
N SER A 408 21.06 -3.01 -8.85
CA SER A 408 22.12 -3.90 -9.35
C SER A 408 21.58 -5.00 -10.26
N THR A 409 22.41 -5.45 -11.21
CA THR A 409 22.23 -6.71 -11.94
C THR A 409 23.53 -7.51 -11.91
N SER A 410 23.49 -8.75 -12.41
CA SER A 410 24.69 -9.59 -12.54
C SER A 410 25.79 -8.98 -13.42
N SER A 411 25.47 -7.98 -14.24
CA SER A 411 26.40 -7.27 -15.12
C SER A 411 26.50 -5.77 -14.85
N SER A 412 25.78 -5.25 -13.86
CA SER A 412 25.64 -3.81 -13.65
C SER A 412 25.69 -3.49 -12.16
N TYR A 413 26.88 -3.24 -11.66
CA TYR A 413 27.16 -2.95 -10.24
C TYR A 413 28.25 -1.89 -10.11
N ASP A 414 28.28 -1.17 -9.00
CA ASP A 414 29.36 -0.23 -8.70
C ASP A 414 30.41 -0.90 -7.80
N CYS A 415 29.97 -1.83 -6.96
CA CYS A 415 30.83 -2.77 -6.25
C CYS A 415 30.20 -4.16 -6.19
N ARG A 416 31.04 -5.18 -6.39
CA ARG A 416 30.75 -6.59 -6.16
C ARG A 416 32.04 -7.30 -5.75
N PRO A 417 32.17 -7.80 -4.51
CA PRO A 417 33.32 -8.60 -4.09
C PRO A 417 33.35 -9.94 -4.85
N PHE A 418 34.55 -10.49 -5.07
CA PHE A 418 34.74 -11.81 -5.71
C PHE A 418 35.24 -12.81 -4.67
N GLU A 419 34.62 -12.79 -3.49
CA GLU A 419 34.95 -13.70 -2.40
C GLU A 419 33.98 -14.90 -2.42
N ASN A 420 34.36 -16.00 -1.77
CA ASN A 420 33.46 -17.14 -1.61
C ASN A 420 32.82 -17.10 -0.22
N GLY A 421 31.52 -17.36 -0.14
CA GLY A 421 30.77 -17.37 1.12
C GLY A 421 30.27 -15.99 1.54
N ASN A 422 29.60 -15.93 2.70
CA ASN A 422 28.80 -14.77 3.10
C ASN A 422 29.60 -13.61 3.72
N SER A 423 30.91 -13.54 3.53
CA SER A 423 31.77 -12.50 4.14
C SER A 423 32.30 -11.58 3.06
N GLU A 424 31.51 -10.56 2.75
CA GLU A 424 31.75 -9.65 1.62
C GLU A 424 31.57 -8.20 2.04
N SER A 425 32.36 -7.29 1.48
CA SER A 425 32.28 -5.86 1.81
C SER A 425 32.57 -4.96 0.61
N CYS A 426 31.81 -3.87 0.52
CA CYS A 426 31.97 -2.79 -0.44
C CYS A 426 32.23 -1.47 0.29
N ALA A 427 33.35 -0.82 -0.02
CA ALA A 427 33.74 0.46 0.55
C ALA A 427 33.79 1.54 -0.53
N PHE A 428 33.17 2.68 -0.27
CA PHE A 428 33.11 3.83 -1.15
C PHE A 428 33.68 5.04 -0.43
N THR A 429 34.68 5.69 -1.02
CA THR A 429 35.21 6.96 -0.52
C THR A 429 34.44 8.12 -1.14
N THR A 430 34.15 9.15 -0.34
CA THR A 430 33.36 10.32 -0.75
C THR A 430 32.04 9.94 -1.42
N PRO A 431 31.21 9.10 -0.77
CA PRO A 431 29.97 8.65 -1.38
C PRO A 431 29.07 9.84 -1.69
N THR A 432 28.46 9.80 -2.87
CA THR A 432 27.50 10.77 -3.34
C THR A 432 26.17 10.59 -2.61
N ALA A 433 25.51 11.71 -2.33
CA ALA A 433 24.20 11.70 -1.70
C ALA A 433 23.13 11.12 -2.64
N GLY A 434 22.06 10.61 -2.05
CA GLY A 434 20.95 9.97 -2.74
C GLY A 434 20.85 8.49 -2.43
N LYS A 435 20.10 7.79 -3.28
CA LYS A 435 19.69 6.40 -3.04
C LYS A 435 20.79 5.41 -3.38
N TRP A 436 21.14 4.56 -2.43
CA TRP A 436 22.02 3.42 -2.56
C TRP A 436 21.20 2.14 -2.56
N TYR A 437 21.53 1.22 -3.46
CA TYR A 437 20.91 -0.10 -3.60
C TYR A 437 21.89 -1.14 -3.09
N ILE A 438 21.47 -1.96 -2.13
CA ILE A 438 22.24 -3.05 -1.55
C ILE A 438 21.52 -4.35 -1.88
N ASP A 439 22.09 -5.10 -2.81
CA ASP A 439 21.48 -6.29 -3.39
C ASP A 439 22.33 -7.52 -3.06
N ILE A 440 21.67 -8.53 -2.50
CA ILE A 440 22.32 -9.78 -2.09
C ILE A 440 21.79 -10.88 -2.99
N TYR A 441 22.69 -11.57 -3.69
CA TYR A 441 22.37 -12.65 -4.61
C TYR A 441 22.78 -13.99 -4.03
N GLY A 442 21.87 -14.95 -3.96
CA GLY A 442 22.19 -16.29 -3.46
C GLY A 442 22.84 -17.15 -4.54
N TYR A 443 24.17 -17.26 -4.59
CA TYR A 443 24.83 -18.25 -5.44
C TYR A 443 24.42 -19.67 -5.03
N SER A 444 24.38 -19.90 -3.71
CA SER A 444 23.62 -20.95 -3.06
C SER A 444 22.55 -20.34 -2.15
N ALA A 445 21.66 -21.15 -1.58
CA ALA A 445 20.71 -20.62 -0.60
C ALA A 445 21.49 -20.24 0.67
N ALA A 446 21.34 -19.00 1.12
CA ALA A 446 22.02 -18.48 2.29
C ALA A 446 21.03 -17.94 3.32
N SER A 447 21.34 -18.09 4.61
CA SER A 447 20.46 -17.67 5.69
C SER A 447 21.22 -17.36 6.98
N GLY A 448 20.63 -16.51 7.81
CA GLY A 448 21.22 -16.09 9.10
C GLY A 448 22.39 -15.14 8.95
N MET A 449 22.48 -14.41 7.82
CA MET A 449 23.54 -13.43 7.59
C MET A 449 23.20 -12.11 8.30
N THR A 450 24.24 -11.35 8.62
CA THR A 450 24.14 -9.98 9.10
C THR A 450 24.61 -9.03 8.00
N LEU A 451 23.74 -8.11 7.58
CA LEU A 451 24.08 -6.97 6.73
C LEU A 451 24.37 -5.75 7.61
N LYS A 452 25.53 -5.12 7.41
CA LYS A 452 25.98 -3.94 8.13
C LYS A 452 26.22 -2.79 7.16
N LEU A 453 25.73 -1.61 7.48
CA LEU A 453 25.96 -0.38 6.73
C LEU A 453 26.52 0.68 7.66
N GLU A 454 27.71 1.17 7.33
CA GLU A 454 28.43 2.17 8.10
C GLU A 454 28.78 3.34 7.21
N ALA A 455 28.51 4.57 7.64
CA ALA A 455 28.95 5.75 6.91
C ALA A 455 29.59 6.75 7.87
N THR A 456 30.83 7.13 7.62
CA THR A 456 31.57 8.06 8.48
C THR A 456 31.47 9.48 7.93
N PRO A 457 31.13 10.49 8.76
CA PRO A 457 31.10 11.91 8.36
C PRO A 457 32.48 12.40 7.88
N LYS A 458 32.49 13.47 7.06
CA LYS A 458 33.72 14.16 6.61
C LYS A 458 34.43 14.92 7.73
#